data_AF-A0A2V5QVB2-F1
#
_entry.id   AF-A0A2V5QVB2-F1
#
_cell.length_a   1.000
_cell.length_b   1.000
_cell.length_c   1.000
_cell.angle_alpha   90.00
_cell.angle_beta   90.00
_cell.angle_gamma   90.00
#
_symmetry.space_group_name_H-M   'P 1'
#
loop_
_entity.id
_entity.type
_entity.pdbx_description
1 polymer ?
#
loop_
_entity_poly.entity_id
_entity_poly.type
_entity_poly.pdbx_seq_one_letter_code
_entity_poly.pdbx_strand_id
1 'polypeptide(L)'
;PRRLLDRLMAEGQKLETQMLEAGARQFAEKFSSDHGLEIVFDETAVRRLVERAQAERMSMSDLCAHLFKDYQFGLNLIKKNTGRTKFILNAGAIDAPDKFLSELVVQSYYPAAIAQKV
;
A
#
# COMPACT_ATOMS: atom_id res chain seq x y z
N PRO A 1 39.27 10.27 -7.03
CA PRO A 1 38.87 9.28 -6.00
C PRO A 1 37.44 9.45 -5.46
N ARG A 2 37.05 10.64 -4.94
CA ARG A 2 35.72 10.86 -4.32
C ARG A 2 34.52 10.65 -5.27
N ARG A 3 34.60 11.16 -6.50
CA ARG A 3 33.53 11.03 -7.52
C ARG A 3 33.15 9.60 -7.89
N LEU A 4 34.05 8.63 -7.69
CA LEU A 4 33.78 7.22 -7.98
C LEU A 4 32.93 6.59 -6.86
N LEU A 5 33.25 6.95 -5.60
CA LEU A 5 32.51 6.49 -4.42
C LEU A 5 31.08 7.03 -4.43
N ASP A 6 30.91 8.33 -4.74
CA ASP A 6 29.59 8.96 -4.83
C ASP A 6 28.69 8.27 -5.88
N ARG A 7 29.26 7.85 -7.02
CA ARG A 7 28.52 7.11 -8.06
C ARG A 7 28.12 5.71 -7.60
N LEU A 8 29.03 4.97 -6.98
CA LEU A 8 28.75 3.60 -6.50
C LEU A 8 27.69 3.58 -5.40
N MET A 9 27.70 4.58 -4.51
CA MET A 9 26.68 4.74 -3.47
C MET A 9 25.30 5.07 -4.07
N ALA A 10 25.25 5.99 -5.03
CA ALA A 10 24.00 6.35 -5.70
C ALA A 10 23.40 5.17 -6.49
N GLU A 11 24.25 4.36 -7.12
CA GLU A 11 23.82 3.16 -7.84
C GLU A 11 23.29 2.07 -6.91
N GLY A 12 23.97 1.83 -5.77
CA GLY A 12 23.48 0.92 -4.73
C GLY A 12 22.13 1.35 -4.15
N GLN A 13 21.95 2.63 -3.86
CA GLN A 13 20.68 3.16 -3.33
C GLN A 13 19.53 3.07 -4.34
N LYS A 14 19.83 3.25 -5.63
CA LYS A 14 18.86 3.08 -6.71
C LYS A 14 18.40 1.62 -6.82
N LEU A 15 19.35 0.67 -6.77
CA LEU A 15 19.03 -0.76 -6.82
C LEU A 15 18.18 -1.19 -5.62
N GLU A 16 18.53 -0.72 -4.41
CA GLU A 16 17.76 -1.00 -3.20
C GLU A 16 16.32 -0.49 -3.30
N THR A 17 16.14 0.75 -3.78
CA THR A 17 14.81 1.33 -4.00
C THR A 17 13.99 0.49 -4.98
N GLN A 18 14.58 0.11 -6.12
CA GLN A 18 13.91 -0.74 -7.12
C GLN A 18 13.49 -2.10 -6.56
N MET A 19 14.32 -2.71 -5.71
CA MET A 19 13.97 -3.97 -5.05
C MET A 19 12.80 -3.80 -4.08
N LEU A 20 12.77 -2.71 -3.31
CA LEU A 20 11.67 -2.40 -2.40
C LEU A 20 10.36 -2.12 -3.16
N GLU A 21 10.42 -1.35 -4.25
CA GLU A 21 9.27 -1.10 -5.12
C GLU A 21 8.72 -2.40 -5.74
N ALA A 22 9.60 -3.29 -6.21
CA ALA A 22 9.22 -4.60 -6.72
C ALA A 22 8.58 -5.46 -5.62
N GLY A 23 9.10 -5.40 -4.39
CA GLY A 23 8.51 -6.08 -3.23
C GLY A 23 7.08 -5.61 -2.93
N ALA A 24 6.79 -4.31 -3.05
CA ALA A 24 5.45 -3.78 -2.82
C ALA A 24 4.45 -4.32 -3.86
N ARG A 25 4.87 -4.42 -5.13
CA ARG A 25 4.05 -5.00 -6.21
C ARG A 25 3.81 -6.49 -6.00
N GLN A 26 4.84 -7.25 -5.65
CA GLN A 26 4.70 -8.68 -5.35
C GLN A 26 3.75 -8.95 -4.18
N PHE A 27 3.79 -8.11 -3.15
CA PHE A 27 2.83 -8.20 -2.06
C PHE A 27 1.40 -7.96 -2.55
N ALA A 28 1.16 -6.92 -3.36
CA ALA A 28 -0.15 -6.62 -3.91
C ALA A 28 -0.72 -7.78 -4.77
N GLU A 29 0.11 -8.37 -5.63
CA GLU A 29 -0.24 -9.54 -6.43
C GLU A 29 -0.59 -10.74 -5.55
N LYS A 30 0.26 -11.02 -4.54
CA LYS A 30 0.04 -12.11 -3.59
C LYS A 30 -1.26 -11.92 -2.80
N PHE A 31 -1.49 -10.73 -2.25
CA PHE A 31 -2.72 -10.40 -1.53
C PHE A 31 -3.95 -10.62 -2.42
N SER A 32 -3.85 -10.22 -3.69
CA SER A 32 -4.93 -10.38 -4.66
C SER A 32 -5.24 -11.85 -4.96
N SER A 33 -4.19 -12.67 -5.13
CA SER A 33 -4.31 -14.12 -5.34
C SER A 33 -4.87 -14.83 -4.10
N ASP A 34 -4.38 -14.48 -2.92
CA ASP A 34 -4.71 -15.18 -1.67
C ASP A 34 -6.13 -14.84 -1.17
N HIS A 35 -6.67 -13.66 -1.51
CA HIS A 35 -7.94 -13.17 -0.96
C HIS A 35 -9.02 -12.83 -2.00
N GLY A 36 -8.68 -12.83 -3.30
CA GLY A 36 -9.62 -12.45 -4.37
C GLY A 36 -10.05 -10.97 -4.30
N LEU A 37 -9.16 -10.11 -3.80
CA LEU A 37 -9.35 -8.67 -3.63
C LEU A 37 -8.12 -7.94 -4.19
N GLU A 38 -8.31 -7.08 -5.19
CA GLU A 38 -7.19 -6.36 -5.82
C GLU A 38 -6.82 -5.12 -5.01
N ILE A 39 -5.57 -5.05 -4.57
CA ILE A 39 -4.96 -3.85 -4.00
C ILE A 39 -3.95 -3.30 -5.00
N VAL A 40 -3.99 -1.99 -5.24
CA VAL A 40 -3.03 -1.28 -6.09
C VAL A 40 -2.42 -0.15 -5.29
N PHE A 41 -1.10 -0.15 -5.15
CA PHE A 41 -0.37 0.98 -4.59
C PHE A 41 -0.14 2.04 -5.66
N ASP A 42 -0.55 3.28 -5.38
CA ASP A 42 -0.13 4.41 -6.20
C ASP A 42 1.32 4.81 -5.91
N GLU A 43 1.87 5.74 -6.69
CA GLU A 43 3.24 6.21 -6.54
C GLU A 43 3.52 6.79 -5.14
N THR A 44 2.53 7.43 -4.52
CA THR A 44 2.68 8.01 -3.17
C THR A 44 2.75 6.93 -2.10
N ALA A 45 1.96 5.85 -2.23
CA ALA A 45 2.02 4.70 -1.35
C ALA A 45 3.35 3.96 -1.49
N VAL A 46 3.79 3.70 -2.72
CA VAL A 46 5.07 3.03 -2.98
C VAL A 46 6.23 3.82 -2.37
N ARG A 47 6.27 5.15 -2.59
CA ARG A 47 7.30 6.00 -1.99
C ARG A 47 7.28 5.94 -0.46
N ARG A 48 6.11 6.03 0.17
CA ARG A 48 6.00 5.93 1.64
C ARG A 48 6.37 4.56 2.18
N LEU A 49 6.04 3.48 1.47
CA LEU A 49 6.46 2.13 1.84
C LEU A 49 7.98 1.99 1.82
N VAL A 50 8.65 2.49 0.77
CA VAL A 50 10.13 2.49 0.68
C VAL A 50 10.74 3.27 1.84
N GLU A 51 10.26 4.50 2.08
CA GLU A 51 10.76 5.36 3.15
C GLU A 51 10.60 4.70 4.53
N ARG A 52 9.44 4.09 4.80
CA ARG A 52 9.19 3.37 6.06
C ARG A 52 10.02 2.10 6.19
N ALA A 53 10.15 1.30 5.13
CA ALA A 53 10.96 0.08 5.16
C ALA A 53 12.43 0.39 5.50
N GLN A 54 12.98 1.45 4.92
CA GLN A 54 14.34 1.92 5.23
C GLN A 54 14.45 2.48 6.66
N ALA A 55 13.50 3.32 7.09
CA ALA A 55 13.51 3.93 8.41
C ALA A 55 13.36 2.91 9.55
N GLU A 56 12.47 1.93 9.38
CA GLU A 56 12.15 0.88 10.34
C GLU A 56 13.08 -0.34 10.22
N ARG A 57 13.95 -0.36 9.19
CA ARG A 57 14.82 -1.50 8.83
C ARG A 57 14.05 -2.81 8.67
N MET A 58 12.87 -2.73 8.05
CA MET A 58 12.00 -3.88 7.79
C MET A 58 12.08 -4.29 6.32
N SER A 59 11.90 -5.58 6.05
CA SER A 59 11.66 -6.04 4.68
C SER A 59 10.32 -5.52 4.19
N MET A 60 10.18 -5.31 2.88
CA MET A 60 8.91 -4.85 2.29
C MET A 60 7.75 -5.82 2.57
N SER A 61 8.03 -7.13 2.58
CA SER A 61 7.02 -8.16 2.88
C SER A 61 6.53 -8.06 4.32
N ASP A 62 7.44 -7.90 5.30
CA ASP A 62 7.08 -7.83 6.71
C ASP A 62 6.35 -6.53 7.03
N LEU A 63 6.79 -5.42 6.43
CA LEU A 63 6.12 -4.13 6.57
C LEU A 63 4.68 -4.20 6.04
N CYS A 64 4.50 -4.66 4.80
CA CYS A 64 3.17 -4.81 4.21
C CYS A 64 2.28 -5.78 5.01
N ALA A 65 2.82 -6.93 5.46
CA ALA A 65 2.08 -7.87 6.29
C ALA A 65 1.63 -7.24 7.61
N HIS A 66 2.47 -6.40 8.21
CA HIS A 66 2.13 -5.67 9.43
C HIS A 66 1.04 -4.62 9.19
N LEU A 67 1.19 -3.78 8.16
CA LEU A 67 0.26 -2.69 7.86
C LEU A 67 -1.11 -3.16 7.38
N PHE A 68 -1.14 -4.26 6.64
CA PHE A 68 -2.35 -4.73 5.95
C PHE A 68 -2.95 -6.00 6.55
N LYS A 69 -2.56 -6.38 7.78
CA LYS A 69 -3.09 -7.56 8.48
C LYS A 69 -4.62 -7.60 8.56
N ASP A 70 -5.26 -6.44 8.75
CA ASP A 70 -6.71 -6.32 8.91
C ASP A 70 -7.45 -5.96 7.61
N TYR A 71 -6.70 -5.67 6.54
CA TYR A 71 -7.26 -5.24 5.26
C TYR A 71 -8.07 -6.35 4.60
N GLN A 72 -7.67 -7.61 4.74
CA GLN A 72 -8.46 -8.74 4.23
C GLN A 72 -9.91 -8.68 4.74
N PHE A 73 -10.10 -8.44 6.05
CA PHE A 73 -11.43 -8.42 6.65
C PHE A 73 -12.21 -7.16 6.27
N GLY A 74 -11.60 -5.99 6.40
CA GLY A 74 -12.27 -4.72 6.09
C GLY A 74 -12.64 -4.58 4.61
N LEU A 75 -11.76 -4.98 3.70
CA LEU A 75 -12.03 -4.96 2.25
C LEU A 75 -13.11 -5.97 1.85
N ASN A 76 -13.17 -7.14 2.50
CA ASN A 76 -14.28 -8.09 2.28
C ASN A 76 -15.63 -7.51 2.70
N LEU A 77 -15.68 -6.71 3.77
CA LEU A 77 -16.90 -6.03 4.19
C LEU A 77 -17.36 -5.02 3.13
N ILE A 78 -16.43 -4.22 2.60
CA ILE A 78 -16.73 -3.26 1.53
C ILE A 78 -17.21 -3.98 0.28
N LYS A 79 -16.57 -5.10 -0.10
CA LYS A 79 -17.01 -5.96 -1.21
C LYS A 79 -18.44 -6.45 -1.02
N LYS A 80 -18.82 -6.88 0.18
CA LYS A 80 -20.19 -7.32 0.48
C LYS A 80 -21.21 -6.19 0.35
N ASN A 81 -20.84 -4.97 0.76
CA ASN A 81 -21.75 -3.82 0.75
C ASN A 81 -21.88 -3.17 -0.65
N THR A 82 -20.82 -3.19 -1.46
CA THR A 82 -20.73 -2.39 -2.71
C THR A 82 -20.45 -3.20 -3.96
N GLY A 83 -20.05 -4.48 -3.83
CA GLY A 83 -19.55 -5.30 -4.93
C GLY A 83 -18.13 -4.93 -5.41
N ARG A 84 -17.51 -3.88 -4.85
CA ARG A 84 -16.17 -3.42 -5.24
C ARG A 84 -15.09 -4.42 -4.81
N THR A 85 -14.22 -4.77 -5.74
CA THR A 85 -13.10 -5.72 -5.51
C THR A 85 -11.72 -5.11 -5.70
N LYS A 86 -11.62 -3.87 -6.22
CA LYS A 86 -10.35 -3.18 -6.49
C LYS A 86 -10.19 -1.92 -5.65
N PHE A 87 -9.07 -1.80 -4.95
CA PHE A 87 -8.78 -0.72 -4.01
C PHE A 87 -7.43 -0.08 -4.31
N ILE A 88 -7.41 1.25 -4.47
CA ILE A 88 -6.19 2.02 -4.69
C ILE A 88 -5.75 2.58 -3.35
N LEU A 89 -4.53 2.27 -2.93
CA LEU A 89 -3.93 2.72 -1.69
C LEU A 89 -2.92 3.81 -2.00
N ASN A 90 -3.02 4.92 -1.25
CA ASN A 90 -2.14 6.07 -1.32
C ASN A 90 -1.28 6.16 -0.05
N ALA A 91 -0.45 7.21 0.06
CA ALA A 91 0.35 7.47 1.26
C ALA A 91 -0.45 7.40 2.58
N GLY A 92 -1.71 7.84 2.58
CA GLY A 92 -2.58 7.80 3.77
C GLY A 92 -2.89 6.38 4.26
N ALA A 93 -2.97 5.41 3.34
CA ALA A 93 -3.12 3.99 3.69
C ALA A 93 -1.86 3.41 4.35
N ILE A 94 -0.71 4.07 4.20
CA ILE A 94 0.56 3.65 4.77
C ILE A 94 0.81 4.37 6.09
N ASP A 95 0.54 5.67 6.15
CA ASP A 95 0.75 6.49 7.34
C ASP A 95 -0.29 6.21 8.43
N ALA A 96 -1.53 5.89 8.05
CA ALA A 96 -2.63 5.59 8.97
C ALA A 96 -3.51 4.44 8.44
N PRO A 97 -2.99 3.20 8.39
CA PRO A 97 -3.67 2.07 7.76
C PRO A 97 -5.05 1.78 8.34
N ASP A 98 -5.18 1.80 9.67
CA ASP A 98 -6.44 1.52 10.37
C ASP A 98 -7.50 2.58 10.09
N LYS A 99 -7.09 3.85 10.11
CA LYS A 99 -7.98 4.98 9.85
C LYS A 99 -8.49 4.96 8.40
N PHE A 100 -7.57 4.76 7.45
CA PHE A 100 -7.91 4.67 6.04
C PHE A 100 -8.90 3.51 5.77
N LEU A 101 -8.65 2.34 6.35
CA LEU A 101 -9.57 1.20 6.22
C LEU A 101 -10.94 1.49 6.84
N SER A 102 -10.98 2.10 8.03
CA SER A 102 -12.22 2.48 8.70
C SER A 102 -13.05 3.45 7.84
N GLU A 103 -12.42 4.47 7.26
CA GLU A 103 -13.09 5.43 6.37
C GLU A 103 -13.68 4.74 5.13
N LEU A 104 -12.93 3.84 4.49
CA LEU A 104 -13.45 3.06 3.35
C LEU A 104 -14.64 2.18 3.74
N VAL A 105 -14.58 1.53 4.90
CA VAL A 105 -15.67 0.69 5.41
C VAL A 105 -16.91 1.56 5.68
N VAL A 106 -16.77 2.69 6.36
CA VAL A 106 -17.89 3.61 6.63
C VAL A 106 -18.51 4.10 5.32
N GLN A 107 -17.71 4.51 4.34
CA GLN A 107 -18.21 4.93 3.02
C GLN A 107 -19.01 3.82 2.32
N SER A 108 -18.65 2.56 2.52
CA SER A 108 -19.37 1.42 1.93
C SER A 108 -20.80 1.25 2.47
N TYR A 109 -21.09 1.73 3.67
CA TYR A 109 -22.43 1.68 4.27
C TYR A 109 -23.35 2.84 3.85
N TYR A 110 -22.77 3.95 3.37
CA TYR A 110 -23.53 5.15 2.99
C TYR A 110 -23.34 5.52 1.50
N PRO A 111 -23.63 4.61 0.55
CA PRO A 111 -23.46 4.90 -0.87
C PRO A 111 -24.33 6.07 -1.38
N ALA A 112 -25.40 6.43 -0.67
CA ALA A 112 -26.38 7.44 -1.09
C ALA A 112 -26.04 8.90 -0.70
N ALA A 113 -25.06 9.16 0.18
CA ALA A 113 -24.85 10.51 0.74
C ALA A 113 -23.94 11.41 -0.13
N ILE A 114 -23.21 10.86 -1.11
CA ILE A 114 -22.27 11.63 -1.95
C ILE A 114 -22.96 12.17 -3.23
N ALA A 115 -24.09 11.59 -3.63
CA ALA A 115 -24.83 12.02 -4.83
C ALA A 115 -25.57 13.36 -4.69
N GLN A 116 -25.43 14.08 -3.57
CA GLN A 116 -26.20 15.30 -3.27
C GLN A 116 -25.35 16.55 -2.99
N LYS A 117 -24.07 16.54 -3.37
CA LYS A 117 -23.22 17.74 -3.39
C LYS A 117 -22.48 17.87 -4.73
N VAL A 118 -23.22 18.07 -5.81
CA VAL A 118 -22.74 18.75 -7.03
C VAL A 118 -23.85 19.64 -7.54
#